data_AF-A0A9D7D5A2-F1
#
_entry.id   AF-A0A9D7D5A2-F1
#
_cell.length_a   1.000
_cell.length_b   1.000
_cell.length_c   1.000
_cell.angle_alpha   90.00
_cell.angle_beta   90.00
_cell.angle_gamma   90.00
#
_symmetry.space_group_name_H-M   'P 1'
#
loop_
_entity.id
_entity.type
_entity.pdbx_description
1 polymer ?
#
loop_
_entity_poly.entity_id
_entity_poly.type
_entity_poly.pdbx_seq_one_letter_code
_entity_poly.pdbx_strand_id
1 'polypeptide(L)'
;MSDVLSLPAVDIGAIDRLVLDATASGYVEKPGFDEPRSARLAVEREMAHPKESDITVEAGFDGLAPDAVVPLVRGRLTNLVHAQNESFVAKTIRDNHKAFTIAAWNLLSPGSPPAEFARRLRADKLTLLGTMSTVKPTILMAERGERTAFFARGEDGAYAQLREEPKYPVIMRARIRLEPVGVRVHYPDWSAPVLAGPTSTVTEGP
;
A
#
# COMPACT_ATOMS: atom_id res chain seq x y z
N MET A 1 -46.73 28.34 -9.50
CA MET A 1 -45.75 28.04 -10.56
C MET A 1 -44.44 27.70 -9.86
N SER A 2 -43.92 26.50 -10.09
CA SER A 2 -42.81 25.90 -9.36
C SER A 2 -41.48 26.43 -9.90
N ASP A 3 -40.76 27.21 -9.10
CA ASP A 3 -39.33 27.48 -9.30
C ASP A 3 -38.56 26.20 -8.97
N VAL A 4 -38.34 25.38 -9.99
CA VAL A 4 -37.38 24.28 -9.91
C VAL A 4 -36.00 24.94 -9.96
N LEU A 5 -35.32 24.95 -8.81
CA LEU A 5 -33.89 25.19 -8.69
C LEU A 5 -33.15 24.26 -9.65
N SER A 6 -32.83 24.74 -10.85
CA SER A 6 -31.92 24.07 -11.75
C SER A 6 -30.57 24.02 -11.07
N LEU A 7 -30.14 22.83 -10.65
CA LEU A 7 -28.78 22.59 -10.19
C LEU A 7 -27.81 23.13 -11.25
N PRO A 8 -26.71 23.81 -10.86
CA PRO A 8 -25.75 24.33 -11.83
C PRO A 8 -25.30 23.17 -12.73
N ALA A 9 -25.45 23.35 -14.04
CA ALA A 9 -25.05 22.37 -15.03
C ALA A 9 -23.58 22.04 -14.76
N VAL A 10 -23.32 20.78 -14.39
CA VAL A 10 -21.95 20.35 -14.13
C VAL A 10 -21.25 20.30 -15.48
N ASP A 11 -20.36 21.27 -15.71
CA ASP A 11 -19.54 21.33 -16.90
C ASP A 11 -18.68 20.07 -16.94
N ILE A 12 -18.96 19.19 -17.90
CA ILE A 12 -18.25 17.92 -18.09
C ILE A 12 -16.75 18.19 -18.27
N GLY A 13 -16.37 19.31 -18.89
CA GLY A 13 -14.97 19.72 -19.03
C GLY A 13 -14.31 20.12 -17.70
N ALA A 14 -15.10 20.65 -16.75
CA ALA A 14 -14.64 20.91 -15.40
C ALA A 14 -14.46 19.63 -14.59
N ILE A 15 -15.36 18.63 -14.74
CA ILE A 15 -15.18 17.30 -14.15
C ILE A 15 -13.93 16.63 -14.70
N ASP A 16 -13.73 16.63 -16.02
CA ASP A 16 -12.58 15.97 -16.65
C ASP A 16 -11.26 16.63 -16.20
N ARG A 17 -11.21 17.96 -16.07
CA ARG A 17 -10.06 18.64 -15.45
C ARG A 17 -9.88 18.28 -13.99
N LEU A 18 -10.95 18.19 -13.21
CA LEU A 18 -10.86 17.84 -11.79
C LEU A 18 -10.37 16.39 -11.61
N VAL A 19 -10.81 15.48 -12.48
CA VAL A 19 -10.34 14.09 -12.52
C VAL A 19 -8.89 14.04 -13.00
N LEU A 20 -8.49 14.81 -14.01
CA LEU A 20 -7.10 14.89 -14.48
C LEU A 20 -6.17 15.48 -13.41
N ASP A 21 -6.58 16.55 -12.74
CA ASP A 21 -5.83 17.17 -11.64
C ASP A 21 -5.76 16.23 -10.45
N ALA A 22 -6.86 15.54 -10.10
CA ALA A 22 -6.87 14.52 -9.06
C ALA A 22 -6.03 13.29 -9.45
N THR A 23 -5.95 12.96 -10.73
CA THR A 23 -5.13 11.84 -11.24
C THR A 23 -3.64 12.20 -11.30
N ALA A 24 -3.32 13.44 -11.68
CA ALA A 24 -1.95 13.98 -11.74
C ALA A 24 -1.38 14.22 -10.35
N SER A 25 -2.21 14.67 -9.43
CA SER A 25 -1.87 14.80 -8.01
C SER A 25 -1.85 13.45 -7.30
N GLY A 26 -2.35 12.36 -7.88
CA GLY A 26 -2.39 11.02 -7.28
C GLY A 26 -3.53 10.80 -6.28
N TYR A 27 -4.50 11.72 -6.22
CA TYR A 27 -5.74 11.60 -5.44
C TYR A 27 -6.67 10.50 -5.97
N VAL A 28 -6.64 10.20 -7.27
CA VAL A 28 -7.45 9.14 -7.88
C VAL A 28 -6.54 8.00 -8.34
N GLU A 29 -6.94 6.77 -8.03
CA GLU A 29 -6.26 5.58 -8.54
C GLU A 29 -6.44 5.49 -10.05
N LYS A 30 -5.33 5.50 -10.79
CA LYS A 30 -5.33 5.35 -12.24
C LYS A 30 -5.85 3.96 -12.63
N PRO A 31 -6.69 3.84 -13.68
CA PRO A 31 -7.11 2.54 -14.18
C PRO A 31 -5.93 1.76 -14.78
N GLY A 32 -6.06 0.43 -14.82
CA GLY A 32 -5.07 -0.46 -15.44
C GLY A 32 -3.91 -0.87 -14.54
N PHE A 33 -2.92 -1.53 -15.12
CA PHE A 33 -1.77 -2.13 -14.41
C PHE A 33 -0.47 -1.79 -15.11
N ASP A 34 0.60 -1.63 -14.35
CA ASP A 34 1.96 -1.49 -14.84
C ASP A 34 2.58 -2.87 -15.11
N GLU A 35 3.59 -2.92 -15.99
CA GLU A 35 4.26 -4.16 -16.36
C GLU A 35 5.08 -4.76 -15.20
N PRO A 36 5.27 -6.09 -15.15
CA PRO A 36 5.74 -6.81 -13.96
C PRO A 36 7.18 -6.54 -13.50
N ARG A 37 8.00 -5.84 -14.29
CA ARG A 37 9.44 -5.64 -14.02
C ARG A 37 9.83 -4.21 -13.62
N SER A 38 8.85 -3.37 -13.30
CA SER A 38 9.12 -1.96 -13.00
C SER A 38 9.84 -1.73 -11.67
N ALA A 39 9.68 -2.62 -10.67
CA ALA A 39 10.43 -2.51 -9.42
C ALA A 39 11.88 -2.97 -9.60
N ARG A 40 12.82 -2.20 -9.04
CA ARG A 40 14.25 -2.51 -9.05
C ARG A 40 14.67 -3.01 -7.67
N LEU A 41 14.92 -4.32 -7.62
CA LEU A 41 15.37 -5.02 -6.42
C LEU A 41 16.80 -5.52 -6.64
N ALA A 42 17.69 -5.18 -5.72
CA ALA A 42 19.05 -5.72 -5.64
C ALA A 42 19.11 -6.75 -4.52
N VAL A 43 19.75 -7.88 -4.79
CA VAL A 43 20.08 -8.91 -3.79
C VAL A 43 21.59 -8.97 -3.71
N GLU A 44 22.16 -8.96 -2.50
CA GLU A 44 23.59 -9.19 -2.34
C GLU A 44 23.96 -10.55 -2.95
N ARG A 45 24.95 -10.56 -3.87
CA ARG A 45 25.25 -11.74 -4.69
C ARG A 45 25.71 -12.91 -3.80
N GLU A 46 25.33 -14.11 -4.23
CA GLU A 46 25.67 -15.42 -3.63
C GLU A 46 24.79 -15.93 -2.46
N MET A 47 23.49 -15.64 -2.48
CA MET A 47 22.53 -16.29 -1.57
C MET A 47 21.57 -17.23 -2.30
N ALA A 48 21.58 -18.50 -1.92
CA ALA A 48 20.63 -19.50 -2.42
C ALA A 48 19.17 -19.19 -2.01
N HIS A 49 19.00 -18.55 -0.84
CA HIS A 49 17.70 -18.16 -0.27
C HIS A 49 17.83 -16.81 0.47
N PRO A 50 17.77 -15.66 -0.23
CA PRO A 50 17.88 -14.35 0.41
C PRO A 50 16.70 -14.09 1.35
N LYS A 51 16.99 -13.58 2.55
CA LYS A 51 15.98 -13.05 3.48
C LYS A 51 15.58 -11.64 3.07
N GLU A 52 14.49 -11.13 3.63
CA GLU A 52 14.03 -9.76 3.38
C GLU A 52 15.06 -8.69 3.79
N SER A 53 15.89 -8.99 4.81
CA SER A 53 17.04 -8.15 5.20
C SER A 53 18.05 -7.97 4.07
N ASP A 54 18.21 -8.99 3.23
CA ASP A 54 19.29 -9.10 2.23
C ASP A 54 18.90 -8.46 0.89
N ILE A 55 17.65 -7.99 0.79
CA ILE A 55 17.09 -7.34 -0.39
C ILE A 55 17.16 -5.82 -0.21
N THR A 56 17.75 -5.12 -1.17
CA THR A 56 17.69 -3.66 -1.29
C THR A 56 16.66 -3.27 -2.33
N VAL A 57 15.75 -2.37 -1.97
CA VAL A 57 14.78 -1.78 -2.90
C VAL A 57 15.35 -0.47 -3.43
N GLU A 58 15.84 -0.49 -4.67
CA GLU A 58 16.33 0.71 -5.36
C GLU A 58 15.17 1.57 -5.87
N ALA A 59 14.11 0.91 -6.34
CA ALA A 59 12.86 1.55 -6.73
C ALA A 59 11.67 0.60 -6.56
N GLY A 60 10.55 1.11 -6.04
CA GLY A 60 9.27 0.41 -5.99
C GLY A 60 8.64 0.24 -7.36
N PHE A 61 7.43 -0.32 -7.39
CA PHE A 61 6.66 -0.51 -8.64
C PHE A 61 6.14 0.80 -9.24
N ASP A 62 6.17 1.88 -8.47
CA ASP A 62 5.89 3.25 -8.88
C ASP A 62 7.15 3.99 -9.40
N GLY A 63 8.31 3.33 -9.40
CA GLY A 63 9.60 3.89 -9.81
C GLY A 63 10.30 4.74 -8.75
N LEU A 64 9.73 4.88 -7.54
CA LEU A 64 10.31 5.71 -6.48
C LEU A 64 11.22 4.89 -5.55
N ALA A 65 12.35 5.47 -5.16
CA ALA A 65 13.20 4.94 -4.10
C ALA A 65 12.52 5.13 -2.72
N PRO A 66 12.81 4.31 -1.70
CA PRO A 66 12.20 4.43 -0.37
C PRO A 66 12.26 5.84 0.23
N ASP A 67 13.38 6.56 0.08
CA ASP A 67 13.51 7.93 0.59
C ASP A 67 12.63 8.94 -0.17
N ALA A 68 12.40 8.73 -1.48
CA ALA A 68 11.51 9.59 -2.28
C ALA A 68 10.03 9.39 -1.94
N VAL A 69 9.66 8.21 -1.41
CA VAL A 69 8.30 7.90 -0.98
C VAL A 69 7.95 8.58 0.35
N VAL A 70 8.93 8.84 1.22
CA VAL A 70 8.70 9.50 2.53
C VAL A 70 7.94 10.82 2.42
N PRO A 71 8.41 11.84 1.67
CA PRO A 71 7.70 13.10 1.58
C PRO A 71 6.33 12.95 0.92
N LEU A 72 6.17 12.01 -0.03
CA LEU A 72 4.91 11.74 -0.69
C LEU A 72 3.86 11.18 0.28
N VAL A 73 4.21 10.12 1.01
CA VAL A 73 3.31 9.52 2.02
C VAL A 73 3.08 10.48 3.17
N ARG A 74 4.11 11.19 3.64
CA ARG A 74 3.96 12.17 4.73
C ARG A 74 3.04 13.33 4.33
N GLY A 75 3.07 13.75 3.06
CA GLY A 75 2.18 14.77 2.49
C GLY A 75 0.71 14.35 2.41
N ARG A 76 0.43 13.04 2.45
CA ARG A 76 -0.92 12.46 2.51
C ARG A 76 -1.50 12.34 3.93
N LEU A 77 -0.71 12.67 4.94
CA LEU A 77 -1.16 12.62 6.32
C LEU A 77 -2.03 13.83 6.64
N THR A 78 -3.27 13.57 6.99
CA THR A 78 -4.31 14.59 7.20
C THR A 78 -4.29 15.25 8.58
N ASN A 79 -3.53 14.71 9.55
CA ASN A 79 -3.36 15.30 10.88
C ASN A 79 -1.93 15.79 11.14
N LEU A 80 -1.78 16.63 12.17
CA LEU A 80 -0.48 17.07 12.65
C LEU A 80 0.31 15.91 13.26
N VAL A 81 1.64 15.96 13.11
CA VAL A 81 2.58 15.04 13.74
C VAL A 81 3.42 15.85 14.72
N HIS A 82 3.56 15.34 15.93
CA HIS A 82 4.46 15.90 16.92
C HIS A 82 5.91 15.75 16.45
N ALA A 83 6.74 16.78 16.61
CA ALA A 83 8.11 16.80 16.08
C ALA A 83 8.97 15.59 16.51
N GLN A 84 8.75 15.06 17.72
CA GLN A 84 9.46 13.88 18.22
C GLN A 84 9.14 12.58 17.43
N ASN A 85 8.01 12.53 16.75
CA ASN A 85 7.54 11.34 16.05
C ASN A 85 7.94 11.33 14.57
N GLU A 86 8.44 12.44 14.03
CA GLU A 86 8.76 12.55 12.58
C GLU A 86 9.83 11.55 12.13
N SER A 87 10.84 11.29 12.96
CA SER A 87 11.88 10.29 12.66
C SER A 87 11.31 8.86 12.62
N PHE A 88 10.42 8.55 13.56
CA PHE A 88 9.69 7.28 13.58
C PHE A 88 8.81 7.13 12.33
N VAL A 89 8.02 8.16 11.97
CA VAL A 89 7.18 8.15 10.77
C VAL A 89 8.01 7.93 9.51
N ALA A 90 9.09 8.70 9.33
CA ALA A 90 9.96 8.55 8.16
C ALA A 90 10.61 7.17 8.09
N LYS A 91 11.03 6.59 9.23
CA LYS A 91 11.58 5.24 9.28
C LYS A 91 10.53 4.19 8.92
N THR A 92 9.36 4.24 9.54
CA THR A 92 8.28 3.28 9.28
C THR A 92 7.79 3.33 7.84
N ILE A 93 7.70 4.52 7.24
CA ILE A 93 7.36 4.64 5.80
C ILE A 93 8.40 3.91 4.93
N ARG A 94 9.70 4.09 5.19
CA ARG A 94 10.76 3.44 4.41
C ARG A 94 10.75 1.93 4.56
N ASP A 95 10.69 1.45 5.80
CA ASP A 95 10.67 0.03 6.11
C ASP A 95 9.44 -0.64 5.49
N ASN A 96 8.27 0.01 5.59
CA ASN A 96 7.03 -0.55 5.07
C ASN A 96 6.95 -0.45 3.55
N HIS A 97 7.55 0.58 2.93
CA HIS A 97 7.71 0.64 1.47
C HIS A 97 8.56 -0.53 0.95
N LYS A 98 9.65 -0.84 1.66
CA LYS A 98 10.49 -2.00 1.33
C LYS A 98 9.69 -3.30 1.44
N ALA A 99 9.04 -3.53 2.58
CA ALA A 99 8.24 -4.74 2.81
C ALA A 99 7.09 -4.86 1.79
N PHE A 100 6.41 -3.76 1.48
CA PHE A 100 5.35 -3.69 0.49
C PHE A 100 5.83 -4.05 -0.91
N THR A 101 6.96 -3.50 -1.35
CA THR A 101 7.54 -3.78 -2.66
C THR A 101 7.93 -5.26 -2.77
N ILE A 102 8.56 -5.83 -1.74
CA ILE A 102 8.95 -7.24 -1.71
C ILE A 102 7.72 -8.16 -1.71
N ALA A 103 6.69 -7.83 -0.92
CA ALA A 103 5.45 -8.60 -0.89
C ALA A 103 4.74 -8.59 -2.25
N ALA A 104 4.64 -7.43 -2.91
CA ALA A 104 4.09 -7.32 -4.26
C ALA A 104 4.91 -8.12 -5.27
N TRP A 105 6.25 -8.01 -5.24
CA TRP A 105 7.14 -8.78 -6.11
C TRP A 105 6.93 -10.28 -5.96
N ASN A 106 6.82 -10.77 -4.72
CA ASN A 106 6.56 -12.17 -4.46
C ASN A 106 5.20 -12.62 -5.00
N LEU A 107 4.14 -11.82 -4.82
CA LEU A 107 2.81 -12.13 -5.37
C LEU A 107 2.79 -12.20 -6.90
N LEU A 108 3.60 -11.37 -7.57
CA LEU A 108 3.69 -11.31 -9.03
C LEU A 108 4.62 -12.36 -9.63
N SER A 109 5.52 -12.94 -8.83
CA SER A 109 6.50 -13.94 -9.26
C SER A 109 5.84 -15.31 -9.52
N PRO A 110 5.80 -15.81 -10.77
CA PRO A 110 5.16 -17.07 -11.07
C PRO A 110 5.78 -18.25 -10.31
N GLY A 111 4.93 -19.07 -9.67
CA GLY A 111 5.36 -20.25 -8.91
C GLY A 111 5.90 -19.96 -7.51
N SER A 112 5.92 -18.69 -7.07
CA SER A 112 6.21 -18.38 -5.67
C SER A 112 5.07 -18.88 -4.75
N PRO A 113 5.35 -19.29 -3.51
CA PRO A 113 4.28 -19.66 -2.57
C PRO A 113 3.23 -18.55 -2.37
N PRO A 114 3.60 -17.25 -2.26
CA PRO A 114 2.63 -16.15 -2.26
C PRO A 114 1.73 -16.08 -3.51
N ALA A 115 2.31 -16.25 -4.71
CA ALA A 115 1.55 -16.24 -5.95
C ALA A 115 0.57 -17.42 -6.03
N GLU A 116 1.01 -18.62 -5.62
CA GLU A 116 0.14 -19.79 -5.54
C GLU A 116 -1.00 -19.61 -4.54
N PHE A 117 -0.69 -19.08 -3.35
CA PHE A 117 -1.69 -18.77 -2.34
C PHE A 117 -2.76 -17.82 -2.91
N ALA A 118 -2.33 -16.70 -3.51
CA ALA A 118 -3.23 -15.71 -4.08
C ALA A 118 -4.12 -16.29 -5.20
N ARG A 119 -3.59 -17.19 -6.04
CA ARG A 119 -4.39 -17.90 -7.06
C ARG A 119 -5.45 -18.81 -6.42
N ARG A 120 -5.12 -19.51 -5.33
CA ARG A 120 -6.06 -20.42 -4.64
C ARG A 120 -7.25 -19.69 -4.02
N LEU A 121 -7.11 -18.41 -3.67
CA LEU A 121 -8.21 -17.58 -3.16
C LEU A 121 -9.35 -17.42 -4.16
N ARG A 122 -9.05 -17.48 -5.48
CA ARG A 122 -10.02 -17.23 -6.56
C ARG A 122 -10.80 -15.92 -6.35
N ALA A 123 -10.08 -14.88 -5.93
CA ALA A 123 -10.63 -13.57 -5.68
C ALA A 123 -10.87 -12.82 -7.01
N ASP A 124 -11.93 -12.01 -7.05
CA ASP A 124 -12.23 -11.11 -8.18
C ASP A 124 -11.28 -9.92 -8.17
N LYS A 125 -10.85 -9.49 -6.98
CA LYS A 125 -9.86 -8.43 -6.79
C LYS A 125 -8.87 -8.83 -5.70
N LEU A 126 -7.61 -8.54 -5.95
CA LEU A 126 -6.53 -8.62 -4.98
C LEU A 126 -5.92 -7.24 -4.81
N THR A 127 -5.82 -6.79 -3.57
CA THR A 127 -5.22 -5.51 -3.21
C THR A 127 -4.22 -5.74 -2.09
N LEU A 128 -2.95 -5.40 -2.32
CA LEU A 128 -1.96 -5.35 -1.27
C LEU A 128 -2.04 -3.98 -0.59
N LEU A 129 -2.09 -3.97 0.73
CA LEU A 129 -2.11 -2.77 1.57
C LEU A 129 -0.76 -2.65 2.26
N GLY A 130 -0.10 -1.50 2.15
CA GLY A 130 1.03 -1.12 2.98
C GLY A 130 0.50 -0.26 4.13
N THR A 131 0.79 -0.67 5.37
CA THR A 131 0.20 -0.06 6.56
C THR A 131 1.21 0.83 7.29
N MET A 132 0.78 1.61 8.27
CA MET A 132 1.63 2.28 9.25
C MET A 132 1.80 1.38 10.48
N SER A 133 2.41 0.20 10.31
CA SER A 133 2.66 -0.78 11.39
C SER A 133 3.98 -1.51 11.15
N THR A 134 4.76 -1.72 12.21
CA THR A 134 5.94 -2.60 12.17
C THR A 134 5.58 -4.08 12.31
N VAL A 135 4.42 -4.38 12.87
CA VAL A 135 3.97 -5.76 13.15
C VAL A 135 3.30 -6.39 11.91
N LYS A 136 2.48 -5.61 11.20
CA LYS A 136 1.83 -6.05 9.96
C LYS A 136 2.03 -5.01 8.86
N PRO A 137 3.28 -4.85 8.37
CA PRO A 137 3.61 -3.81 7.40
C PRO A 137 2.84 -3.98 6.09
N THR A 138 2.46 -5.21 5.75
CA THR A 138 1.66 -5.54 4.57
C THR A 138 0.46 -6.41 4.91
N ILE A 139 -0.64 -6.19 4.19
CA ILE A 139 -1.87 -6.99 4.29
C ILE A 139 -2.42 -7.23 2.89
N LEU A 140 -2.68 -8.48 2.54
CA LEU A 140 -3.37 -8.84 1.32
C LEU A 140 -4.88 -8.83 1.58
N MET A 141 -5.60 -7.96 0.88
CA MET A 141 -7.06 -7.92 0.81
C MET A 141 -7.52 -8.67 -0.43
N ALA A 142 -8.45 -9.60 -0.26
CA ALA A 142 -9.05 -10.37 -1.34
C ALA A 142 -10.56 -10.21 -1.31
N GLU A 143 -11.13 -9.76 -2.44
CA GLU A 143 -12.56 -9.57 -2.60
C GLU A 143 -13.11 -10.64 -3.55
N ARG A 144 -14.23 -11.28 -3.18
CA ARG A 144 -14.96 -12.23 -4.02
C ARG A 144 -16.46 -12.03 -3.85
N GLY A 145 -17.13 -11.48 -4.86
CA GLY A 145 -18.49 -10.96 -4.74
C GLY A 145 -18.56 -9.89 -3.63
N GLU A 146 -19.46 -10.08 -2.67
CA GLU A 146 -19.62 -9.17 -1.51
C GLU A 146 -18.71 -9.53 -0.33
N ARG A 147 -17.89 -10.58 -0.43
CA ARG A 147 -17.02 -11.04 0.65
C ARG A 147 -15.64 -10.43 0.53
N THR A 148 -15.16 -9.84 1.61
CA THR A 148 -13.77 -9.37 1.75
C THR A 148 -13.07 -10.19 2.82
N ALA A 149 -11.86 -10.66 2.51
CA ALA A 149 -10.99 -11.34 3.46
C ALA A 149 -9.62 -10.65 3.49
N PHE A 150 -9.02 -10.61 4.67
CA PHE A 150 -7.72 -10.00 4.90
C PHE A 150 -6.72 -11.05 5.34
N PHE A 151 -5.51 -10.99 4.81
CA PHE A 151 -4.46 -11.94 5.11
C PHE A 151 -3.17 -11.19 5.42
N ALA A 152 -2.47 -11.61 6.47
CA ALA A 152 -1.13 -11.11 6.78
C ALA A 152 -0.14 -12.26 6.70
N ARG A 153 1.10 -11.94 6.35
CA ARG A 153 2.17 -12.94 6.37
C ARG A 153 2.51 -13.28 7.83
N GLY A 154 2.44 -14.57 8.18
CA GLY A 154 2.90 -15.13 9.44
C GLY A 154 4.43 -15.24 9.49
N GLU A 155 4.95 -15.61 10.65
CA GLU A 155 6.40 -15.77 10.89
C GLU A 155 7.03 -16.89 10.06
N ASP A 156 6.25 -17.92 9.72
CA ASP A 156 6.60 -19.00 8.81
C ASP A 156 6.64 -18.56 7.33
N GLY A 157 6.30 -17.30 7.06
CA GLY A 157 6.25 -16.72 5.73
C GLY A 157 4.98 -17.05 4.95
N ALA A 158 4.05 -17.83 5.50
CA ALA A 158 2.77 -18.15 4.88
C ALA A 158 1.74 -17.05 5.16
N TYR A 159 0.72 -16.93 4.31
CA TYR A 159 -0.38 -16.00 4.58
C TYR A 159 -1.41 -16.64 5.51
N ALA A 160 -1.68 -15.97 6.63
CA ALA A 160 -2.72 -16.33 7.57
C ALA A 160 -3.90 -15.35 7.46
N GLN A 161 -5.13 -15.87 7.48
CA GLN A 161 -6.32 -15.04 7.48
C GLN A 161 -6.45 -14.29 8.81
N LEU A 162 -6.70 -12.98 8.73
CA LEU A 162 -7.05 -12.16 9.87
C LEU A 162 -8.51 -12.41 10.25
N ARG A 163 -8.78 -12.55 11.55
CA ARG A 163 -10.13 -12.75 12.08
C ARG A 163 -11.01 -11.51 11.92
N GLU A 164 -10.40 -10.35 11.90
CA GLU A 164 -11.06 -9.04 11.84
C GLU A 164 -10.39 -8.17 10.78
N GLU A 165 -11.12 -7.15 10.35
CA GLU A 165 -10.57 -6.10 9.50
C GLU A 165 -9.45 -5.35 10.26
N PRO A 166 -8.26 -5.23 9.65
CA PRO A 166 -7.14 -4.55 10.28
C PRO A 166 -7.39 -3.04 10.42
N LYS A 167 -7.18 -2.51 11.63
CA LYS A 167 -7.36 -1.09 11.95
C LYS A 167 -6.09 -0.25 11.81
N TYR A 168 -5.09 -0.73 11.06
CA TYR A 168 -3.86 0.01 10.83
C TYR A 168 -4.08 1.09 9.76
N PRO A 169 -3.54 2.31 9.91
CA PRO A 169 -3.59 3.30 8.85
C PRO A 169 -2.95 2.74 7.57
N VAL A 170 -3.64 2.84 6.43
CA VAL A 170 -3.12 2.38 5.14
C VAL A 170 -2.42 3.55 4.47
N ILE A 171 -1.14 3.38 4.16
CA ILE A 171 -0.28 4.41 3.56
C ILE A 171 0.07 4.12 2.11
N MET A 172 -0.13 2.88 1.66
CA MET A 172 0.07 2.42 0.29
C MET A 172 -1.00 1.41 -0.06
N ARG A 173 -1.45 1.40 -1.31
CA ARG A 173 -2.32 0.37 -1.88
C ARG A 173 -1.77 -0.06 -3.22
N ALA A 174 -1.83 -1.36 -3.51
CA ALA A 174 -1.53 -1.87 -4.83
C ALA A 174 -2.60 -2.83 -5.29
N ARG A 175 -3.25 -2.54 -6.42
CA ARG A 175 -4.06 -3.55 -7.10
C ARG A 175 -3.14 -4.54 -7.79
N ILE A 176 -3.40 -5.82 -7.56
CA ILE A 176 -2.61 -6.93 -8.07
C ILE A 176 -3.44 -7.72 -9.09
N ARG A 177 -2.87 -7.95 -10.26
CA ARG A 177 -3.38 -8.90 -11.26
C ARG A 177 -2.34 -9.99 -11.45
N LEU A 178 -2.78 -11.24 -11.36
CA LEU A 178 -1.89 -12.41 -11.47
C LEU A 178 -1.75 -12.92 -12.91
N GLU A 179 -2.70 -12.60 -13.80
CA GLU A 179 -2.69 -12.98 -15.22
C GLU A 179 -3.51 -11.98 -16.08
N PRO A 180 -2.91 -11.33 -17.10
CA PRO A 180 -1.47 -11.12 -17.22
C PRO A 180 -0.96 -10.37 -16.00
N VAL A 181 0.23 -10.73 -15.53
CA VAL A 181 0.82 -10.16 -14.32
C VAL A 181 0.83 -8.62 -14.41
N GLY A 182 0.41 -7.95 -13.34
CA GLY A 182 0.40 -6.49 -13.32
C GLY A 182 0.12 -5.94 -11.93
N VAL A 183 0.63 -4.74 -11.69
CA VAL A 183 0.50 -4.04 -10.40
C VAL A 183 0.24 -2.56 -10.62
N ARG A 184 -0.56 -1.93 -9.78
CA ARG A 184 -0.79 -0.48 -9.80
C ARG A 184 -0.70 0.05 -8.38
N VAL A 185 0.30 0.89 -8.10
CA VAL A 185 0.51 1.48 -6.77
C VAL A 185 -0.24 2.81 -6.65
N HIS A 186 -0.81 3.05 -5.48
CA HIS A 186 -1.50 4.28 -5.10
C HIS A 186 -1.21 4.63 -3.62
N TYR A 187 -1.15 5.93 -3.32
CA TYR A 187 -0.83 6.46 -1.99
C TYR A 187 -2.04 7.24 -1.46
N PRO A 188 -2.93 6.60 -0.68
CA PRO A 188 -4.14 7.25 -0.21
C PRO A 188 -3.85 8.28 0.88
N ASP A 189 -4.79 9.20 1.07
CA ASP A 189 -4.84 10.01 2.28
C ASP A 189 -5.00 9.12 3.51
N TRP A 190 -4.32 9.46 4.59
CA TRP A 190 -4.33 8.68 5.81
C TRP A 190 -4.32 9.56 7.06
N SER A 191 -4.65 8.96 8.20
CA SER A 191 -4.67 9.62 9.49
C SER A 191 -4.11 8.70 10.57
N ALA A 192 -3.36 9.28 11.49
CA ALA A 192 -2.88 8.65 12.70
C ALA A 192 -2.90 9.68 13.84
N PRO A 193 -4.08 9.92 14.45
CA PRO A 193 -4.24 10.94 15.49
C PRO A 193 -3.31 10.74 16.71
N VAL A 194 -2.93 9.49 16.98
CA VAL A 194 -1.98 9.13 18.05
C VAL A 194 -0.61 9.78 17.89
N LEU A 195 -0.23 10.19 16.68
CA LEU A 195 1.05 10.84 16.39
C LEU A 195 1.03 12.35 16.65
N ALA A 196 -0.14 12.94 16.97
CA ALA A 196 -0.27 14.38 17.21
C ALA A 196 0.30 14.82 18.57
N GLY A 197 0.42 13.89 19.52
CA GLY A 197 1.09 14.11 20.81
C GLY A 197 2.43 13.39 20.88
N PRO A 198 3.26 13.67 21.91
CA PRO A 198 4.44 12.86 22.18
C PRO A 198 3.98 11.43 22.48
N THR A 199 4.39 10.46 21.66
CA THR A 199 4.22 9.05 22.00
C THR A 199 5.25 8.73 23.07
N SER A 200 4.85 8.81 24.34
CA SER A 200 5.61 8.19 25.42
C SER A 200 5.75 6.71 25.09
N THR A 201 6.98 6.20 25.08
CA THR A 201 7.27 4.77 25.01
C THR A 201 6.29 4.06 25.93
N VAL A 202 5.41 3.22 25.38
CA VAL A 202 4.60 2.32 26.20
C VAL A 202 5.62 1.35 26.80
N THR A 203 6.06 1.64 28.02
CA THR A 203 6.73 0.64 28.84
C THR A 203 5.65 -0.39 29.14
N GLU A 204 5.72 -1.57 28.53
CA GLU A 204 4.98 -2.71 29.04
C GLU A 204 5.38 -2.84 30.52
N GLY A 205 4.37 -2.76 31.41
CA GLY A 205 4.57 -2.96 32.83
C GLY A 205 5.09 -4.38 33.13
N PRO A 206 5.71 -4.57 34.30
CA PRO A 206 6.45 -5.79 34.66
C PRO A 206 5.63 -7.08 34.59
#